data_AF-A0A522FV56-F1
#
_entry.id   AF-A0A522FV56-F1
#
_cell.length_a   1.000
_cell.length_b   1.000
_cell.length_c   1.000
_cell.angle_alpha   90.00
_cell.angle_beta   90.00
_cell.angle_gamma   90.00
#
_symmetry.space_group_name_H-M   'P 1'
#
loop_
_entity.id
_entity.type
_entity.pdbx_description
1 polymer ?
#
loop_
_entity_poly.entity_id
_entity_poly.type
_entity_poly.pdbx_seq_one_letter_code
_entity_poly.pdbx_strand_id
1 'polypeptide(L)'
;MKKLLKELNKRVGVDMKYFKIFIAILYVVLLITSCQQETNKPGEQLVIPPTQEGKTEMLNKLNEIISKDPNNMGAWNNKGILLATMNRFDESLEAFKKAVEIRPNLPMNWCNKANIESKLGKLGESIQSYNEAIKLNPNNYKAFYSRGTILSNMGKHQEAIQSFNEAIKIYPDYDSAWSNKGIDLSAIGEYDLAMEAFDKALSINPKFVFAYYNKGLLFTILKKYDDALTCYYKAVEYNPKYELAWNGMGNLLSNLGRFDDALVAQEKALAINPKSENNWNNKGVSLSSKGETEEAIKSFLKAREINPNNDRTWYNLGNTFLSMKKSKEAIEAYQKAISLNPLNDNAWNNLGTLYLAIGKNDDAMYNYKKATELNPKNKSAWYNFAIGYFKADKYNESLKCFDKVLELKSNDAGAYYVRACIYSLQKNKSKALLSLEKSLEIAPQYKQRAKTDKYLENIRNYGKFKKIVE
;
A
#
# COMPACT_ATOMS: atom_id res chain seq x y z
N MET A 1 34.41 1.24 -14.93
CA MET A 1 32.94 1.23 -14.79
C MET A 1 32.32 2.63 -14.77
N LYS A 2 32.66 3.54 -13.83
CA LYS A 2 32.15 4.94 -13.82
C LYS A 2 32.52 5.76 -15.07
N LYS A 3 33.71 5.54 -15.66
CA LYS A 3 34.14 6.19 -16.91
C LYS A 3 33.36 5.68 -18.14
N LEU A 4 33.14 4.37 -18.22
CA LEU A 4 32.34 3.70 -19.26
C LEU A 4 30.87 4.15 -19.24
N LEU A 5 30.27 4.30 -18.05
CA LEU A 5 28.90 4.80 -17.87
C LEU A 5 28.74 6.27 -18.26
N LYS A 6 29.81 7.07 -18.13
CA LYS A 6 29.82 8.50 -18.50
C LYS A 6 29.97 8.71 -20.02
N GLU A 7 30.63 7.78 -20.72
CA GLU A 7 30.72 7.76 -22.19
C GLU A 7 29.47 7.20 -22.87
N LEU A 8 28.84 6.17 -22.30
CA LEU A 8 27.58 5.62 -22.81
C LEU A 8 26.41 6.63 -22.75
N ASN A 9 26.35 7.45 -21.69
CA ASN A 9 25.30 8.45 -21.52
C ASN A 9 25.50 9.72 -22.39
N LYS A 10 26.71 9.92 -22.95
CA LYS A 10 27.03 11.05 -23.84
C LYS A 10 26.85 10.71 -25.33
N ARG A 11 26.83 9.42 -25.70
CA ARG A 11 26.82 8.98 -27.11
C ARG A 11 25.48 8.45 -27.61
N VAL A 12 24.58 8.02 -26.74
CA VAL A 12 23.33 7.37 -27.17
C VAL A 12 22.18 7.96 -26.37
N GLY A 13 21.42 8.86 -26.98
CA GLY A 13 20.17 9.36 -26.41
C GLY A 13 19.13 8.25 -26.36
N VAL A 14 19.18 7.39 -25.34
CA VAL A 14 18.28 6.24 -25.21
C VAL A 14 17.11 6.58 -24.29
N ASP A 15 15.92 6.41 -24.84
CA ASP A 15 14.61 6.53 -24.21
C ASP A 15 14.42 5.49 -23.07
N MET A 16 14.13 5.95 -21.85
CA MET A 16 14.01 5.14 -20.62
C MET A 16 12.92 4.07 -20.67
N LYS A 17 12.00 4.11 -21.65
CA LYS A 17 11.01 3.06 -21.88
C LYS A 17 11.66 1.72 -22.25
N TYR A 18 12.79 1.75 -22.96
CA TYR A 18 13.55 0.56 -23.34
C TYR A 18 14.45 0.05 -22.23
N PHE A 19 14.84 0.89 -21.25
CA PHE A 19 15.65 0.46 -20.11
C PHE A 19 14.85 -0.38 -19.09
N LYS A 20 13.56 -0.10 -18.91
CA LYS A 20 12.66 -0.94 -18.10
C LYS A 20 12.35 -2.28 -18.77
N ILE A 21 12.20 -2.28 -20.10
CA ILE A 21 12.09 -3.51 -20.90
C ILE A 21 13.42 -4.28 -20.86
N PHE A 22 14.57 -3.60 -20.91
CA PHE A 22 15.89 -4.22 -20.79
C PHE A 22 16.13 -4.82 -19.40
N ILE A 23 15.70 -4.18 -18.30
CA ILE A 23 15.76 -4.76 -16.95
C ILE A 23 14.77 -5.91 -16.78
N ALA A 24 13.57 -5.83 -17.34
CA ALA A 24 12.62 -6.95 -17.34
C ALA A 24 13.12 -8.13 -18.18
N ILE A 25 13.77 -7.87 -19.31
CA ILE A 25 14.46 -8.87 -20.14
C ILE A 25 15.69 -9.40 -19.41
N LEU A 26 16.47 -8.58 -18.69
CA LEU A 26 17.61 -9.03 -17.89
C LEU A 26 17.14 -9.90 -16.71
N TYR A 27 16.01 -9.57 -16.08
CA TYR A 27 15.39 -10.37 -15.03
C TYR A 27 14.80 -11.68 -15.56
N VAL A 28 14.21 -11.67 -16.76
CA VAL A 28 13.73 -12.87 -17.45
C VAL A 28 14.89 -13.75 -17.91
N VAL A 29 15.98 -13.16 -18.43
CA VAL A 29 17.22 -13.86 -18.77
C VAL A 29 17.87 -14.43 -17.51
N LEU A 30 17.95 -13.67 -16.42
CA LEU A 30 18.49 -14.15 -15.13
C LEU A 30 17.61 -15.25 -14.50
N LEU A 31 16.28 -15.13 -14.55
CA LEU A 31 15.35 -16.17 -14.09
C LEU A 31 15.48 -17.45 -14.95
N ILE A 32 15.58 -17.33 -16.27
CA ILE A 32 15.75 -18.45 -17.21
C ILE A 32 17.14 -19.10 -17.06
N THR A 33 18.21 -18.31 -16.87
CA THR A 33 19.57 -18.86 -16.67
C THR A 33 19.79 -19.41 -15.26
N SER A 34 18.94 -19.07 -14.29
CA SER A 34 19.16 -19.48 -12.90
C SER A 34 18.80 -20.95 -12.65
N CYS A 35 17.85 -21.56 -13.36
CA CYS A 35 17.65 -23.02 -13.25
C CYS A 35 18.70 -23.83 -14.04
N GLN A 36 19.39 -23.24 -15.02
CA GLN A 36 20.22 -23.96 -16.02
C GLN A 36 21.52 -24.61 -15.52
N GLN A 37 21.96 -24.38 -14.28
CA GLN A 37 23.37 -24.58 -13.93
C GLN A 37 23.81 -25.97 -13.44
N GLU A 38 22.97 -27.02 -13.46
CA GLU A 38 23.42 -28.34 -12.98
C GLU A 38 23.46 -29.49 -14.00
N THR A 39 23.22 -29.27 -15.30
CA THR A 39 23.38 -30.38 -16.28
C THR A 39 24.01 -30.03 -17.61
N ASN A 40 24.30 -28.76 -17.91
CA ASN A 40 24.97 -28.42 -19.16
C ASN A 40 26.48 -28.41 -18.94
N LYS A 41 27.19 -29.28 -19.67
CA LYS A 41 28.61 -29.05 -19.95
C LYS A 41 28.80 -27.57 -20.33
N PRO A 42 29.86 -26.89 -19.86
CA PRO A 42 30.12 -25.49 -20.22
C PRO A 42 30.34 -25.43 -21.74
N GLY A 43 29.32 -25.04 -22.50
CA GLY A 43 29.36 -25.07 -23.97
C GLY A 43 28.05 -24.76 -24.71
N GLU A 44 26.86 -24.95 -24.12
CA GLU A 44 25.57 -24.69 -24.81
C GLU A 44 24.62 -23.82 -23.96
N GLN A 45 25.01 -22.58 -23.69
CA GLN A 45 24.03 -21.57 -23.31
C GLN A 45 23.36 -21.06 -24.59
N LEU A 46 22.03 -21.06 -24.61
CA LEU A 46 21.25 -20.49 -25.70
C LEU A 46 21.55 -18.99 -25.83
N VAL A 47 22.33 -18.61 -26.85
CA VAL A 47 22.61 -17.19 -27.11
C VAL A 47 21.43 -16.59 -27.84
N ILE A 48 20.61 -15.81 -27.12
CA ILE A 48 19.42 -15.15 -27.67
C ILE A 48 19.87 -13.91 -28.45
N PRO A 49 19.48 -13.78 -29.74
CA PRO A 49 19.79 -12.60 -30.52
C PRO A 49 19.21 -11.32 -29.89
N PRO A 50 19.96 -10.20 -29.92
CA PRO A 50 19.50 -8.95 -29.33
C PRO A 50 18.40 -8.28 -30.17
N THR A 51 18.38 -8.51 -31.49
CA THR A 51 17.42 -7.89 -32.41
C THR A 51 16.16 -8.74 -32.58
N GLN A 52 15.03 -8.09 -32.84
CA GLN A 52 13.76 -8.79 -33.08
C GLN A 52 13.82 -9.65 -34.35
N GLU A 53 14.53 -9.19 -35.38
CA GLU A 53 14.78 -9.95 -36.60
C GLU A 53 15.59 -11.23 -36.31
N GLY A 54 16.67 -11.11 -35.54
CA GLY A 54 17.49 -12.26 -35.14
C GLY A 54 16.68 -13.27 -34.31
N LYS A 55 15.82 -12.79 -33.40
CA LYS A 55 14.91 -13.66 -32.64
C LYS A 55 13.92 -14.40 -33.55
N THR A 56 13.39 -13.74 -34.57
CA THR A 56 12.48 -14.37 -35.55
C THR A 56 13.20 -15.42 -36.39
N GLU A 57 14.41 -15.13 -36.88
CA GLU A 57 15.22 -16.09 -37.62
C GLU A 57 15.56 -17.33 -36.77
N MET A 58 15.96 -17.12 -35.52
CA MET A 58 16.22 -18.20 -34.58
C MET A 58 14.97 -19.04 -34.31
N LEU A 59 13.81 -18.41 -34.19
CA LEU A 59 12.54 -19.12 -34.01
C LEU A 59 12.22 -20.00 -35.23
N ASN A 60 12.47 -19.50 -36.44
CA ASN A 60 12.28 -20.28 -37.67
C ASN A 60 13.22 -21.49 -37.72
N LYS A 61 14.51 -21.31 -37.37
CA LYS A 61 15.48 -22.42 -37.26
C LYS A 61 15.03 -23.47 -36.23
N LEU A 62 14.55 -23.03 -35.06
CA LEU A 62 14.03 -23.95 -34.04
C LEU A 62 12.79 -24.70 -34.54
N ASN A 63 11.88 -24.04 -35.27
CA ASN A 63 10.73 -24.69 -35.88
C ASN A 63 11.14 -25.72 -36.95
N GLU A 64 12.18 -25.46 -37.73
CA GLU A 64 12.73 -26.41 -38.70
C GLU A 64 13.35 -27.64 -38.03
N ILE A 65 14.06 -27.43 -36.91
CA ILE A 65 14.60 -28.54 -36.11
C ILE A 65 13.44 -29.38 -35.56
N ILE A 66 12.41 -28.74 -35.00
CA ILE A 66 11.22 -29.41 -34.45
C ILE A 66 10.42 -30.14 -35.54
N SER A 67 10.34 -29.60 -36.76
CA SER A 67 9.63 -30.28 -37.84
C SER A 67 10.36 -31.53 -38.33
N LYS A 68 11.70 -31.53 -38.30
CA LYS A 68 12.55 -32.69 -38.62
C LYS A 68 12.59 -33.71 -37.48
N ASP A 69 12.57 -33.24 -36.23
CA ASP A 69 12.55 -34.07 -35.03
C ASP A 69 11.59 -33.49 -33.97
N PRO A 70 10.30 -33.89 -33.99
CA PRO A 70 9.31 -33.43 -33.04
C PRO A 70 9.61 -33.81 -31.58
N ASN A 71 10.47 -34.80 -31.35
CA ASN A 71 10.88 -35.25 -30.02
C ASN A 71 12.17 -34.57 -29.54
N ASN A 72 12.65 -33.55 -30.25
CA ASN A 72 13.80 -32.76 -29.81
C ASN A 72 13.43 -31.85 -28.62
N MET A 73 13.58 -32.38 -27.40
CA MET A 73 13.28 -31.64 -26.17
C MET A 73 14.07 -30.32 -26.06
N GLY A 74 15.35 -30.34 -26.46
CA GLY A 74 16.21 -29.15 -26.41
C GLY A 74 15.69 -28.03 -27.29
N ALA A 75 15.24 -28.35 -28.51
CA ALA A 75 14.65 -27.38 -29.44
C ALA A 75 13.33 -26.81 -28.90
N TRP A 76 12.45 -27.65 -28.32
CA TRP A 76 11.22 -27.18 -27.66
C TRP A 76 11.50 -26.27 -26.46
N ASN A 77 12.45 -26.65 -25.59
CA ASN A 77 12.84 -25.83 -24.44
C ASN A 77 13.42 -24.48 -24.89
N ASN A 78 14.31 -24.48 -25.90
CA ASN A 78 14.91 -23.27 -26.44
C ASN A 78 13.89 -22.37 -27.14
N LYS A 79 12.91 -22.97 -27.84
CA LYS A 79 11.76 -22.25 -28.41
C LYS A 79 10.93 -21.58 -27.33
N GLY A 80 10.63 -22.29 -26.24
CA GLY A 80 9.94 -21.73 -25.08
C GLY A 80 10.66 -20.51 -24.50
N ILE A 81 11.97 -20.64 -24.24
CA ILE A 81 12.82 -19.54 -23.75
C ILE A 81 12.78 -18.33 -24.69
N LEU A 82 12.99 -18.56 -25.99
CA LEU A 82 13.01 -17.50 -27.00
C LEU A 82 11.67 -16.76 -27.07
N LEU A 83 10.56 -17.50 -27.12
CA LEU A 83 9.19 -16.95 -27.13
C LEU A 83 8.90 -16.13 -25.86
N ALA A 84 9.37 -16.57 -24.70
CA ALA A 84 9.24 -15.81 -23.45
C ALA A 84 9.96 -14.46 -23.55
N THR A 85 11.15 -14.41 -24.17
CA THR A 85 11.90 -13.15 -24.37
C THR A 85 11.28 -12.22 -25.42
N MET A 86 10.33 -12.74 -26.20
CA MET A 86 9.50 -11.97 -27.14
C MET A 86 8.14 -11.60 -26.52
N ASN A 87 7.91 -11.90 -25.24
CA ASN A 87 6.63 -11.76 -24.52
C ASN A 87 5.46 -12.58 -25.13
N ARG A 88 5.77 -13.63 -25.90
CA ARG A 88 4.78 -14.57 -26.48
C ARG A 88 4.53 -15.71 -25.49
N PHE A 89 3.92 -15.38 -24.35
CA PHE A 89 3.85 -16.28 -23.19
C PHE A 89 2.99 -17.52 -23.42
N ASP A 90 1.87 -17.43 -24.14
CA ASP A 90 1.02 -18.60 -24.42
C ASP A 90 1.74 -19.64 -25.31
N GLU A 91 2.42 -19.18 -26.35
CA GLU A 91 3.21 -20.06 -27.23
C GLU A 91 4.44 -20.62 -26.52
N SER A 92 5.05 -19.80 -25.65
CA SER A 92 6.14 -20.24 -24.77
C SER A 92 5.68 -21.37 -23.84
N LEU A 93 4.50 -21.24 -23.25
CA LEU A 93 3.92 -22.28 -22.40
C LEU A 93 3.70 -23.58 -23.16
N GLU A 94 3.17 -23.52 -24.39
CA GLU A 94 2.95 -24.71 -25.21
C GLU A 94 4.28 -25.42 -25.55
N ALA A 95 5.32 -24.65 -25.88
CA ALA A 95 6.64 -25.20 -26.12
C ALA A 95 7.22 -25.89 -24.87
N PHE A 96 7.05 -25.31 -23.68
CA PHE A 96 7.48 -25.94 -22.43
C PHE A 96 6.64 -27.17 -22.04
N LYS A 97 5.34 -27.18 -22.34
CA LYS A 97 4.51 -28.39 -22.17
C LYS A 97 5.05 -29.53 -23.03
N LYS A 98 5.37 -29.28 -24.30
CA LYS A 98 6.00 -30.27 -25.19
C LYS A 98 7.34 -30.76 -24.64
N ALA A 99 8.19 -29.86 -24.13
CA ALA A 99 9.45 -30.25 -23.51
C ALA A 99 9.26 -31.16 -22.26
N VAL A 100 8.24 -30.90 -21.44
CA VAL A 100 7.86 -31.75 -20.31
C VAL A 100 7.28 -33.09 -20.76
N GLU A 101 6.43 -33.12 -21.79
CA GLU A 101 5.85 -34.36 -22.35
C GLU A 101 6.94 -35.30 -22.86
N ILE A 102 7.94 -34.77 -23.58
CA ILE A 102 9.05 -35.56 -24.13
C ILE A 102 9.94 -36.10 -23.01
N ARG A 103 10.25 -35.27 -22.01
CA ARG A 103 11.13 -35.66 -20.89
C ARG A 103 10.60 -35.13 -19.56
N PRO A 104 9.70 -35.88 -18.90
CA PRO A 104 9.08 -35.44 -17.64
C PRO A 104 10.01 -35.57 -16.44
N ASN A 105 11.10 -36.34 -16.54
CA ASN A 105 12.05 -36.55 -15.43
C ASN A 105 13.14 -35.47 -15.31
N LEU A 106 13.02 -34.36 -16.04
CA LEU A 106 13.97 -33.25 -15.98
C LEU A 106 13.38 -32.07 -15.18
N PRO A 107 13.87 -31.77 -13.96
CA PRO A 107 13.34 -30.69 -13.12
C PRO A 107 13.31 -29.31 -13.80
N MET A 108 14.27 -29.06 -14.69
CA MET A 108 14.39 -27.83 -15.47
C MET A 108 13.13 -27.49 -16.25
N ASN A 109 12.56 -28.49 -16.93
CA ASN A 109 11.44 -28.29 -17.84
C ASN A 109 10.19 -27.87 -17.05
N TRP A 110 9.99 -28.49 -15.89
CA TRP A 110 8.95 -28.11 -14.94
C TRP A 110 9.16 -26.70 -14.38
N CYS A 111 10.39 -26.31 -14.02
CA CYS A 111 10.68 -24.94 -13.57
C CYS A 111 10.40 -23.90 -14.67
N ASN A 112 10.81 -24.18 -15.90
CA ASN A 112 10.59 -23.27 -17.04
C ASN A 112 9.10 -23.12 -17.35
N LYS A 113 8.35 -24.23 -17.36
CA LYS A 113 6.89 -24.23 -17.48
C LYS A 113 6.24 -23.40 -16.36
N ALA A 114 6.63 -23.66 -15.10
CA ALA A 114 6.10 -22.97 -13.93
C ALA A 114 6.32 -21.45 -14.01
N ASN A 115 7.50 -21.01 -14.44
CA ASN A 115 7.82 -19.60 -14.63
C ASN A 115 6.86 -18.92 -15.61
N ILE A 116 6.53 -19.56 -16.73
CA ILE A 116 5.61 -18.99 -17.71
C ILE A 116 4.15 -19.03 -17.23
N GLU A 117 3.75 -20.10 -16.53
CA GLU A 117 2.43 -20.17 -15.89
C GLU A 117 2.23 -18.99 -14.91
N SER A 118 3.26 -18.68 -14.11
CA SER A 118 3.24 -17.53 -13.22
C SER A 118 3.09 -16.21 -13.98
N LYS A 119 3.77 -16.03 -15.12
CA LYS A 119 3.64 -14.82 -15.97
C LYS A 119 2.26 -14.68 -16.60
N LEU A 120 1.58 -15.79 -16.86
CA LEU A 120 0.21 -15.83 -17.36
C LEU A 120 -0.85 -15.68 -16.26
N GLY A 121 -0.45 -15.53 -14.99
CA GLY A 121 -1.37 -15.46 -13.85
C GLY A 121 -1.97 -16.82 -13.44
N LYS A 122 -1.49 -17.93 -14.03
CA LYS A 122 -1.87 -19.31 -13.71
C LYS A 122 -1.10 -19.79 -12.48
N LEU A 123 -1.35 -19.14 -11.33
CA LEU A 123 -0.54 -19.29 -10.13
C LEU A 123 -0.65 -20.69 -9.51
N GLY A 124 -1.84 -21.30 -9.57
CA GLY A 124 -2.07 -22.66 -9.05
C GLY A 124 -1.31 -23.72 -9.85
N GLU A 125 -1.38 -23.66 -11.17
CA GLU A 125 -0.66 -24.55 -12.08
C GLU A 125 0.85 -24.37 -11.95
N SER A 126 1.31 -23.12 -11.80
CA SER A 126 2.73 -22.82 -11.55
C SER A 126 3.24 -23.49 -10.28
N ILE A 127 2.48 -23.45 -9.18
CA ILE A 127 2.84 -24.15 -7.94
C ILE A 127 2.91 -25.66 -8.15
N GLN A 128 1.96 -26.25 -8.88
CA GLN A 128 1.99 -27.69 -9.20
C GLN A 128 3.23 -28.06 -10.01
N SER A 129 3.55 -27.28 -11.05
CA SER A 129 4.76 -27.48 -11.84
C SER A 129 6.03 -27.36 -10.99
N TYR A 130 6.10 -26.41 -10.05
CA TYR A 130 7.21 -26.34 -9.09
C TYR A 130 7.28 -27.53 -8.13
N ASN A 131 6.15 -28.08 -7.70
CA ASN A 131 6.13 -29.26 -6.85
C ASN A 131 6.70 -30.48 -7.58
N GLU A 132 6.39 -30.67 -8.87
CA GLU A 132 6.99 -31.73 -9.68
C GLU A 132 8.50 -31.51 -9.84
N ALA A 133 8.94 -30.27 -10.09
CA ALA A 133 10.37 -29.96 -10.15
C ALA A 133 11.11 -30.30 -8.84
N ILE A 134 10.52 -29.95 -7.69
CA ILE A 134 11.06 -30.22 -6.35
C ILE A 134 11.07 -31.72 -6.05
N LYS A 135 10.04 -32.46 -6.45
CA LYS A 135 9.97 -33.92 -6.29
C LYS A 135 11.10 -34.61 -7.06
N LEU A 136 11.40 -34.13 -8.26
CA LEU A 136 12.48 -34.66 -9.10
C LEU A 136 13.88 -34.23 -8.63
N ASN A 137 14.02 -33.04 -8.06
CA ASN A 137 15.26 -32.57 -7.43
C ASN A 137 14.98 -31.82 -6.12
N PRO A 138 15.00 -32.54 -4.97
CA PRO A 138 14.78 -31.93 -3.65
C PRO A 138 15.86 -30.94 -3.21
N ASN A 139 16.99 -30.85 -3.91
CA ASN A 139 18.07 -29.90 -3.61
C ASN A 139 17.98 -28.62 -4.48
N ASN A 140 16.89 -28.43 -5.24
CA ASN A 140 16.72 -27.24 -6.05
C ASN A 140 16.15 -26.06 -5.22
N TYR A 141 17.03 -25.34 -4.52
CA TYR A 141 16.64 -24.18 -3.70
C TYR A 141 15.90 -23.09 -4.49
N LYS A 142 16.16 -22.95 -5.80
CA LYS A 142 15.52 -21.96 -6.66
C LYS A 142 14.06 -22.30 -6.92
N ALA A 143 13.73 -23.58 -7.10
CA ALA A 143 12.34 -24.04 -7.23
C ALA A 143 11.55 -23.76 -5.93
N PHE A 144 12.14 -24.04 -4.77
CA PHE A 144 11.55 -23.69 -3.47
C PHE A 144 11.34 -22.19 -3.32
N TYR A 145 12.34 -21.37 -3.63
CA TYR A 145 12.23 -19.91 -3.57
C TYR A 145 11.16 -19.35 -4.52
N SER A 146 11.13 -19.81 -5.77
CA SER A 146 10.14 -19.36 -6.75
C SER A 146 8.72 -19.74 -6.34
N ARG A 147 8.53 -20.98 -5.84
CA ARG A 147 7.25 -21.40 -5.25
C ARG A 147 6.85 -20.53 -4.07
N GLY A 148 7.78 -20.26 -3.14
CA GLY A 148 7.55 -19.37 -2.00
C GLY A 148 7.14 -17.96 -2.41
N THR A 149 7.78 -17.41 -3.45
CA THR A 149 7.44 -16.07 -3.98
C THR A 149 6.01 -16.02 -4.53
N ILE A 150 5.56 -17.08 -5.24
CA ILE A 150 4.20 -17.16 -5.75
C ILE A 150 3.19 -17.28 -4.60
N LEU A 151 3.48 -18.14 -3.62
CA LEU A 151 2.65 -18.31 -2.43
C LEU A 151 2.51 -17.00 -1.63
N SER A 152 3.61 -16.26 -1.47
CA SER A 152 3.62 -14.94 -0.83
C SER A 152 2.72 -13.95 -1.56
N ASN A 153 2.83 -13.88 -2.89
CA ASN A 153 1.96 -13.03 -3.72
C ASN A 153 0.47 -13.40 -3.65
N MET A 154 0.15 -14.66 -3.33
CA MET A 154 -1.22 -15.14 -3.10
C MET A 154 -1.72 -14.89 -1.68
N GLY A 155 -0.90 -14.32 -0.79
CA GLY A 155 -1.22 -14.13 0.64
C GLY A 155 -1.11 -15.41 1.47
N LYS A 156 -0.56 -16.50 0.91
CA LYS A 156 -0.34 -17.77 1.62
C LYS A 156 0.97 -17.74 2.40
N HIS A 157 1.06 -16.81 3.35
CA HIS A 157 2.29 -16.45 4.03
C HIS A 157 2.96 -17.63 4.75
N GLN A 158 2.21 -18.49 5.44
CA GLN A 158 2.78 -19.67 6.12
C GLN A 158 3.40 -20.68 5.14
N GLU A 159 2.70 -21.01 4.05
CA GLU A 159 3.21 -21.91 2.99
C GLU A 159 4.45 -21.30 2.29
N ALA A 160 4.46 -19.97 2.10
CA ALA A 160 5.58 -19.24 1.56
C ALA A 160 6.82 -19.33 2.46
N ILE A 161 6.66 -19.07 3.76
CA ILE A 161 7.73 -19.18 4.77
C ILE A 161 8.33 -20.59 4.78
N GLN A 162 7.49 -21.64 4.72
CA GLN A 162 7.97 -23.03 4.63
C GLN A 162 8.84 -23.25 3.39
N SER A 163 8.40 -22.75 2.23
CA SER A 163 9.18 -22.86 0.99
C SER A 163 10.48 -22.08 1.07
N PHE A 164 10.50 -20.90 1.67
CA PHE A 164 11.75 -20.14 1.89
C PHE A 164 12.68 -20.83 2.88
N ASN A 165 12.17 -21.47 3.93
CA ASN A 165 12.99 -22.23 4.88
C ASN A 165 13.71 -23.39 4.18
N GLU A 166 13.03 -24.13 3.31
CA GLU A 166 13.69 -25.20 2.53
C GLU A 166 14.74 -24.63 1.56
N ALA A 167 14.45 -23.50 0.90
CA ALA A 167 15.45 -22.82 0.06
C ALA A 167 16.69 -22.39 0.86
N ILE A 168 16.50 -21.81 2.05
CA ILE A 168 17.56 -21.36 2.96
C ILE A 168 18.34 -22.56 3.52
N LYS A 169 17.67 -23.67 3.83
CA LYS A 169 18.33 -24.89 4.32
C LYS A 169 19.31 -25.45 3.30
N ILE A 170 18.94 -25.39 2.01
CA ILE A 170 19.78 -25.86 0.90
C ILE A 170 20.87 -24.84 0.57
N TYR A 171 20.53 -23.55 0.52
CA TYR A 171 21.47 -22.46 0.23
C TYR A 171 21.31 -21.30 1.24
N PRO A 172 22.03 -21.36 2.38
CA PRO A 172 21.89 -20.41 3.49
C PRO A 172 22.22 -18.96 3.14
N ASP A 173 23.10 -18.74 2.16
CA ASP A 173 23.57 -17.41 1.75
C ASP A 173 22.67 -16.76 0.69
N TYR A 174 21.42 -17.22 0.55
CA TYR A 174 20.45 -16.62 -0.35
C TYR A 174 19.69 -15.45 0.30
N ASP A 175 20.30 -14.27 0.24
CA ASP A 175 19.77 -13.01 0.81
C ASP A 175 18.30 -12.74 0.46
N SER A 176 17.89 -13.05 -0.77
CA SER A 176 16.55 -12.83 -1.29
C SER A 176 15.51 -13.73 -0.61
N ALA A 177 15.85 -14.98 -0.27
CA ALA A 177 14.95 -15.86 0.47
C ALA A 177 14.78 -15.39 1.92
N TRP A 178 15.86 -14.94 2.57
CA TRP A 178 15.78 -14.34 3.91
C TRP A 178 14.91 -13.07 3.91
N SER A 179 15.12 -12.17 2.94
CA SER A 179 14.32 -10.95 2.84
C SER A 179 12.84 -11.24 2.58
N ASN A 180 12.50 -12.17 1.68
CA ASN A 180 11.10 -12.51 1.41
C ASN A 180 10.45 -13.24 2.59
N LYS A 181 11.19 -14.11 3.28
CA LYS A 181 10.75 -14.69 4.55
C LYS A 181 10.42 -13.61 5.59
N GLY A 182 11.26 -12.57 5.70
CA GLY A 182 11.01 -11.42 6.59
C GLY A 182 9.73 -10.66 6.25
N ILE A 183 9.41 -10.50 4.96
CA ILE A 183 8.15 -9.88 4.51
C ILE A 183 6.94 -10.71 4.95
N ASP A 184 6.94 -12.02 4.71
CA ASP A 184 5.81 -12.88 5.07
C ASP A 184 5.66 -13.02 6.59
N LEU A 185 6.76 -13.08 7.35
CA LEU A 185 6.74 -13.04 8.81
C LEU A 185 6.12 -11.74 9.33
N SER A 186 6.47 -10.61 8.72
CA SER A 186 5.87 -9.31 9.04
C SER A 186 4.36 -9.30 8.78
N ALA A 187 3.92 -9.92 7.68
CA ALA A 187 2.51 -9.97 7.29
C ALA A 187 1.65 -10.79 8.27
N ILE A 188 2.21 -11.82 8.91
CA ILE A 188 1.52 -12.63 9.92
C ILE A 188 1.72 -12.12 11.36
N GLY A 189 2.44 -11.00 11.55
CA GLY A 189 2.65 -10.37 12.85
C GLY A 189 3.84 -10.89 13.66
N GLU A 190 4.64 -11.79 13.10
CA GLU A 190 5.85 -12.34 13.74
C GLU A 190 7.05 -11.38 13.57
N TYR A 191 6.93 -10.20 14.17
CA TYR A 191 7.83 -9.08 13.91
C TYR A 191 9.28 -9.32 14.34
N ASP A 192 9.52 -10.00 15.45
CA ASP A 192 10.89 -10.28 15.93
C ASP A 192 11.62 -11.23 14.97
N LEU A 193 10.95 -12.30 14.53
CA LEU A 193 11.48 -13.21 13.52
C LEU A 193 11.67 -12.53 12.16
N ALA A 194 10.79 -11.60 11.79
CA ALA A 194 10.94 -10.82 10.58
C ALA A 194 12.20 -9.93 10.63
N MET A 195 12.45 -9.28 11.77
CA MET A 195 13.66 -8.49 12.00
C MET A 195 14.93 -9.34 11.86
N GLU A 196 14.96 -10.52 12.50
CA GLU A 196 16.08 -11.46 12.36
C GLU A 196 16.31 -11.86 10.90
N ALA A 197 15.25 -12.15 10.15
CA ALA A 197 15.36 -12.52 8.74
C ALA A 197 15.92 -11.38 7.88
N PHE A 198 15.49 -10.14 8.09
CA PHE A 198 16.08 -8.97 7.42
C PHE A 198 17.54 -8.76 7.82
N ASP A 199 17.90 -8.94 9.09
CA ASP A 199 19.28 -8.83 9.54
C ASP A 199 20.18 -9.90 8.95
N LYS A 200 19.70 -11.14 8.80
CA LYS A 200 20.42 -12.19 8.06
C LYS A 200 20.62 -11.81 6.60
N ALA A 201 19.58 -11.35 5.90
CA ALA A 201 19.69 -10.89 4.51
C ALA A 201 20.75 -9.78 4.37
N LEU A 202 20.77 -8.82 5.31
CA LEU A 202 21.72 -7.70 5.32
C LEU A 202 23.14 -8.12 5.76
N SER A 203 23.30 -9.16 6.57
CA SER A 203 24.63 -9.71 6.88
C SER A 203 25.27 -10.40 5.68
N ILE A 204 24.45 -11.06 4.84
CA ILE A 204 24.88 -11.72 3.60
C ILE A 204 25.17 -10.66 2.53
N ASN A 205 24.27 -9.69 2.37
CA ASN A 205 24.39 -8.60 1.41
C ASN A 205 24.17 -7.23 2.08
N PRO A 206 25.25 -6.58 2.56
CA PRO A 206 25.16 -5.31 3.29
C PRO A 206 24.60 -4.12 2.51
N LYS A 207 24.48 -4.24 1.18
CA LYS A 207 23.94 -3.21 0.28
C LYS A 207 22.58 -3.59 -0.31
N PHE A 208 21.88 -4.56 0.29
CA PHE A 208 20.61 -5.03 -0.22
C PHE A 208 19.48 -4.01 0.02
N VAL A 209 19.27 -3.15 -0.98
CA VAL A 209 18.29 -2.05 -0.96
C VAL A 209 16.89 -2.52 -0.56
N PHE A 210 16.44 -3.66 -1.11
CA PHE A 210 15.11 -4.21 -0.84
C PHE A 210 14.94 -4.63 0.62
N ALA A 211 15.96 -5.24 1.24
CA ALA A 211 15.91 -5.59 2.66
C ALA A 211 15.87 -4.34 3.56
N TYR A 212 16.67 -3.30 3.28
CA TYR A 212 16.58 -2.05 4.03
C TYR A 212 15.21 -1.38 3.91
N TYR A 213 14.63 -1.33 2.71
CA TYR A 213 13.31 -0.74 2.53
C TYR A 213 12.24 -1.48 3.34
N ASN A 214 12.19 -2.81 3.25
CA ASN A 214 11.19 -3.60 3.98
C ASN A 214 11.43 -3.59 5.51
N LYS A 215 12.69 -3.58 5.95
CA LYS A 215 13.03 -3.37 7.35
C LYS A 215 12.57 -1.99 7.85
N GLY A 216 12.69 -0.95 7.03
CA GLY A 216 12.17 0.39 7.31
C GLY A 216 10.63 0.43 7.42
N LEU A 217 9.92 -0.30 6.55
CA LEU A 217 8.47 -0.47 6.66
C LEU A 217 8.09 -1.15 7.98
N LEU A 218 8.80 -2.22 8.36
CA LEU A 218 8.55 -2.92 9.62
C LEU A 218 8.80 -2.01 10.84
N PHE A 219 9.91 -1.26 10.86
CA PHE A 219 10.14 -0.27 11.92
C PHE A 219 9.06 0.82 11.98
N THR A 220 8.49 1.20 10.82
CA THR A 220 7.36 2.15 10.77
C THR A 220 6.11 1.57 11.44
N ILE A 221 5.80 0.29 11.20
CA ILE A 221 4.70 -0.45 11.85
C ILE A 221 4.92 -0.50 13.37
N LEU A 222 6.15 -0.79 13.79
CA LEU A 222 6.57 -0.83 15.20
C LEU A 222 6.72 0.56 15.84
N LYS A 223 6.44 1.64 15.10
CA LYS A 223 6.58 3.04 15.54
C LYS A 223 8.00 3.43 15.98
N LYS A 224 9.02 2.69 15.53
CA LYS A 224 10.44 3.01 15.73
C LYS A 224 10.91 3.91 14.58
N TYR A 225 10.48 5.17 14.63
CA TYR A 225 10.57 6.07 13.48
C TYR A 225 12.00 6.44 13.09
N ASP A 226 12.93 6.61 14.05
CA ASP A 226 14.33 6.92 13.75
C ASP A 226 15.07 5.75 13.07
N ASP A 227 14.79 4.52 13.52
CA ASP A 227 15.33 3.30 12.90
C ASP A 227 14.77 3.12 11.48
N ALA A 228 13.47 3.42 11.29
CA ALA A 228 12.84 3.40 9.97
C ALA A 228 13.49 4.40 9.01
N LEU A 229 13.69 5.66 9.44
CA LEU A 229 14.39 6.67 8.66
C LEU A 229 15.81 6.23 8.31
N THR A 230 16.56 5.68 9.27
CA THR A 230 17.91 5.15 9.03
C THR A 230 17.91 4.08 7.95
N CYS A 231 16.94 3.17 7.96
CA CYS A 231 16.81 2.14 6.93
C CYS A 231 16.47 2.74 5.56
N TYR A 232 15.53 3.69 5.48
CA TYR A 232 15.23 4.36 4.21
C TYR A 232 16.41 5.15 3.67
N TYR A 233 17.17 5.85 4.51
CA TYR A 233 18.40 6.55 4.11
C TYR A 233 19.42 5.59 3.50
N LYS A 234 19.69 4.45 4.15
CA LYS A 234 20.58 3.42 3.57
C LYS A 234 20.07 2.88 2.24
N ALA A 235 18.77 2.64 2.11
CA ALA A 235 18.19 2.17 0.85
C ALA A 235 18.42 3.16 -0.30
N VAL A 236 18.19 4.47 -0.07
CA VAL A 236 18.40 5.50 -1.10
C VAL A 236 19.87 5.87 -1.30
N GLU A 237 20.72 5.67 -0.29
CA GLU A 237 22.18 5.80 -0.43
C GLU A 237 22.73 4.73 -1.38
N TYR A 238 22.35 3.47 -1.17
CA TYR A 238 22.80 2.36 -2.02
C TYR A 238 22.15 2.36 -3.41
N ASN A 239 20.90 2.80 -3.52
CA ASN A 239 20.26 3.02 -4.81
C ASN A 239 19.39 4.29 -4.80
N PRO A 240 19.96 5.43 -5.26
CA PRO A 240 19.22 6.68 -5.35
C PRO A 240 18.00 6.65 -6.29
N LYS A 241 17.89 5.65 -7.17
CA LYS A 241 16.75 5.47 -8.09
C LYS A 241 15.65 4.57 -7.53
N TYR A 242 15.76 4.12 -6.27
CA TYR A 242 14.74 3.30 -5.64
C TYR A 242 13.60 4.18 -5.10
N GLU A 243 12.62 4.45 -5.97
CA GLU A 243 11.50 5.38 -5.72
C GLU A 243 10.67 5.03 -4.47
N LEU A 244 10.44 3.75 -4.20
CA LEU A 244 9.67 3.31 -3.03
C LEU A 244 10.29 3.75 -1.70
N ALA A 245 11.63 3.73 -1.56
CA ALA A 245 12.26 4.21 -0.33
C ALA A 245 12.14 5.73 -0.16
N TRP A 246 12.23 6.50 -1.25
CA TRP A 246 11.96 7.94 -1.19
C TRP A 246 10.50 8.24 -0.80
N ASN A 247 9.54 7.50 -1.36
CA ASN A 247 8.12 7.62 -0.99
C ASN A 247 7.89 7.25 0.48
N GLY A 248 8.40 6.10 0.93
CA GLY A 248 8.27 5.62 2.31
C GLY A 248 8.87 6.60 3.31
N MET A 249 10.05 7.15 3.01
CA MET A 249 10.70 8.18 3.81
C MET A 249 9.87 9.46 3.85
N GLY A 250 9.39 9.96 2.70
CA GLY A 250 8.57 11.16 2.65
C GLY A 250 7.26 11.03 3.43
N ASN A 251 6.58 9.88 3.32
CA ASN A 251 5.37 9.60 4.10
C ASN A 251 5.67 9.59 5.60
N LEU A 252 6.73 8.90 6.03
CA LEU A 252 7.12 8.87 7.44
C LEU A 252 7.45 10.27 7.98
N LEU A 253 8.27 11.05 7.25
CA LEU A 253 8.61 12.43 7.63
C LEU A 253 7.38 13.32 7.74
N SER A 254 6.42 13.16 6.83
CA SER A 254 5.16 13.89 6.87
C SER A 254 4.35 13.56 8.13
N ASN A 255 4.29 12.29 8.52
CA ASN A 255 3.58 11.87 9.73
C ASN A 255 4.27 12.38 11.02
N LEU A 256 5.58 12.61 10.96
CA LEU A 256 6.36 13.23 12.04
C LEU A 256 6.26 14.77 12.06
N GLY A 257 5.50 15.38 11.14
CA GLY A 257 5.39 16.84 11.02
C GLY A 257 6.61 17.53 10.38
N ARG A 258 7.60 16.76 9.88
CA ARG A 258 8.79 17.26 9.18
C ARG A 258 8.45 17.49 7.71
N PHE A 259 7.54 18.41 7.45
CA PHE A 259 6.93 18.59 6.13
C PHE A 259 7.95 19.00 5.05
N ASP A 260 8.92 19.86 5.35
CA ASP A 260 9.93 20.27 4.36
C ASP A 260 10.82 19.10 3.92
N ASP A 261 11.30 18.30 4.87
CA ASP A 261 12.07 17.09 4.56
C ASP A 261 11.24 16.07 3.78
N ALA A 262 9.94 15.95 4.12
CA ALA A 262 9.01 15.08 3.41
C ALA A 262 8.86 15.48 1.94
N LEU A 263 8.71 16.78 1.67
CA LEU A 263 8.58 17.31 0.32
C LEU A 263 9.84 17.07 -0.50
N VAL A 264 11.03 17.26 0.09
CA VAL A 264 12.31 16.93 -0.58
C VAL A 264 12.37 15.46 -0.97
N ALA A 265 11.97 14.55 -0.08
CA ALA A 265 11.96 13.12 -0.37
C ALA A 265 10.94 12.77 -1.47
N GLN A 266 9.74 13.33 -1.41
CA GLN A 266 8.68 13.12 -2.42
C GLN A 266 9.06 13.70 -3.79
N GLU A 267 9.76 14.84 -3.83
CA GLU A 267 10.28 15.40 -5.08
C GLU A 267 11.32 14.50 -5.74
N LYS A 268 12.20 13.88 -4.95
CA LYS A 268 13.13 12.86 -5.45
C LYS A 268 12.38 11.64 -5.97
N ALA A 269 11.34 11.17 -5.27
CA ALA A 269 10.49 10.07 -5.72
C ALA A 269 9.81 10.40 -7.06
N LEU A 270 9.26 11.61 -7.19
CA LEU A 270 8.61 12.11 -8.41
C LEU A 270 9.59 12.36 -9.56
N ALA A 271 10.83 12.77 -9.28
CA ALA A 271 11.86 12.90 -10.30
C ALA A 271 12.22 11.54 -10.93
N ILE A 272 12.13 10.45 -10.15
CA ILE A 272 12.34 9.08 -10.64
C ILE A 272 11.11 8.57 -11.40
N ASN A 273 9.90 8.80 -10.86
CA ASN A 273 8.65 8.40 -11.47
C ASN A 273 7.60 9.53 -11.43
N PRO A 274 7.56 10.41 -12.45
CA PRO A 274 6.60 11.51 -12.52
C PRO A 274 5.13 11.06 -12.65
N LYS A 275 4.90 9.80 -13.03
CA LYS A 275 3.58 9.18 -13.19
C LYS A 275 3.17 8.35 -11.96
N SER A 276 3.84 8.51 -10.82
CA SER A 276 3.44 7.87 -9.57
C SER A 276 2.31 8.65 -8.92
N GLU A 277 1.09 8.15 -9.05
CA GLU A 277 -0.09 8.76 -8.44
C GLU A 277 0.03 8.83 -6.91
N ASN A 278 0.48 7.74 -6.27
CA ASN A 278 0.72 7.70 -4.83
C ASN A 278 1.68 8.79 -4.34
N ASN A 279 2.74 9.09 -5.10
CA ASN A 279 3.68 10.16 -4.73
C ASN A 279 3.04 11.54 -4.80
N TRP A 280 2.26 11.81 -5.86
CA TRP A 280 1.52 13.07 -6.00
C TRP A 280 0.48 13.24 -4.90
N ASN A 281 -0.26 12.18 -4.57
CA ASN A 281 -1.22 12.21 -3.47
C ASN A 281 -0.52 12.43 -2.12
N ASN A 282 0.58 11.72 -1.84
CA ASN A 282 1.34 11.93 -0.60
C ASN A 282 1.94 13.34 -0.51
N LYS A 283 2.44 13.90 -1.63
CA LYS A 283 2.88 15.30 -1.69
C LYS A 283 1.75 16.27 -1.37
N GLY A 284 0.56 16.04 -1.94
CA GLY A 284 -0.63 16.83 -1.62
C GLY A 284 -0.99 16.78 -0.14
N VAL A 285 -0.92 15.60 0.49
CA VAL A 285 -1.17 15.44 1.93
C VAL A 285 -0.17 16.24 2.76
N SER A 286 1.14 16.12 2.45
CA SER A 286 2.18 16.87 3.17
C SER A 286 2.02 18.39 3.04
N LEU A 287 1.71 18.88 1.84
CA LEU A 287 1.43 20.30 1.59
C LEU A 287 0.19 20.79 2.35
N SER A 288 -0.89 20.01 2.31
CA SER A 288 -2.13 20.32 3.02
C SER A 288 -1.90 20.40 4.54
N SER A 289 -1.15 19.45 5.11
CA SER A 289 -0.77 19.46 6.53
C SER A 289 0.18 20.61 6.90
N LYS A 290 1.04 21.05 5.98
CA LYS A 290 1.88 22.25 6.14
C LYS A 290 1.08 23.56 6.07
N GLY A 291 -0.12 23.54 5.48
CA GLY A 291 -0.98 24.70 5.25
C GLY A 291 -0.88 25.30 3.84
N GLU A 292 0.00 24.75 2.98
CA GLU A 292 0.16 25.15 1.56
C GLU A 292 -0.97 24.57 0.70
N THR A 293 -2.17 25.11 0.91
CA THR A 293 -3.42 24.52 0.44
C THR A 293 -3.56 24.57 -1.09
N GLU A 294 -3.05 25.62 -1.74
CA GLU A 294 -3.12 25.76 -3.20
C GLU A 294 -2.19 24.75 -3.90
N GLU A 295 -0.97 24.60 -3.41
CA GLU A 295 0.03 23.63 -3.89
C GLU A 295 -0.44 22.20 -3.63
N ALA A 296 -1.12 21.96 -2.51
CA ALA A 296 -1.74 20.68 -2.19
C ALA A 296 -2.78 20.31 -3.26
N ILE A 297 -3.67 21.23 -3.62
CA ILE A 297 -4.66 21.02 -4.69
C ILE A 297 -3.96 20.72 -6.01
N LYS A 298 -2.95 21.49 -6.42
CA LYS A 298 -2.17 21.22 -7.65
C LYS A 298 -1.63 19.79 -7.66
N SER A 299 -1.08 19.33 -6.53
CA SER A 299 -0.53 17.98 -6.38
C SER A 299 -1.61 16.89 -6.48
N PHE A 300 -2.74 17.07 -5.80
CA PHE A 300 -3.86 16.12 -5.89
C PHE A 300 -4.51 16.10 -7.27
N LEU A 301 -4.60 17.23 -7.97
CA LEU A 301 -5.09 17.27 -9.34
C LEU A 301 -4.18 16.47 -10.28
N LYS A 302 -2.86 16.52 -10.07
CA LYS A 302 -1.91 15.65 -10.79
C LYS A 302 -2.07 14.17 -10.46
N ALA A 303 -2.27 13.82 -9.19
CA ALA A 303 -2.60 12.45 -8.80
C ALA A 303 -3.87 11.97 -9.52
N ARG A 304 -4.93 12.78 -9.53
CA ARG A 304 -6.20 12.50 -10.21
C ARG A 304 -6.06 12.37 -11.72
N GLU A 305 -5.25 13.21 -12.38
CA GLU A 305 -4.95 13.10 -13.82
C GLU A 305 -4.32 11.75 -14.18
N ILE A 306 -3.46 11.21 -13.29
CA ILE A 306 -2.79 9.93 -13.49
C ILE A 306 -3.73 8.75 -13.22
N ASN A 307 -4.47 8.79 -12.10
CA ASN A 307 -5.46 7.76 -11.76
C ASN A 307 -6.76 8.41 -11.27
N PRO A 308 -7.75 8.58 -12.16
CA PRO A 308 -9.05 9.14 -11.80
C PRO A 308 -9.89 8.28 -10.85
N ASN A 309 -9.53 7.01 -10.66
CA ASN A 309 -10.29 6.04 -9.89
C ASN A 309 -9.73 5.79 -8.48
N ASN A 310 -8.79 6.61 -8.00
CA ASN A 310 -8.32 6.55 -6.62
C ASN A 310 -9.24 7.35 -5.69
N ASP A 311 -10.03 6.66 -4.86
CA ASP A 311 -10.96 7.27 -3.90
C ASP A 311 -10.27 8.14 -2.86
N ARG A 312 -9.07 7.75 -2.40
CA ARG A 312 -8.28 8.49 -1.41
C ARG A 312 -7.88 9.88 -1.93
N THR A 313 -7.49 9.96 -3.21
CA THR A 313 -7.13 11.23 -3.85
C THR A 313 -8.34 12.17 -3.92
N TRP A 314 -9.53 11.66 -4.26
CA TRP A 314 -10.77 12.44 -4.23
C TRP A 314 -11.17 12.87 -2.82
N TYR A 315 -11.06 11.98 -1.83
CA TYR A 315 -11.33 12.29 -0.44
C TYR A 315 -10.41 13.41 0.09
N ASN A 316 -9.11 13.34 -0.23
CA ASN A 316 -8.14 14.36 0.14
C ASN A 316 -8.39 15.70 -0.55
N LEU A 317 -8.80 15.69 -1.83
CA LEU A 317 -9.27 16.89 -2.53
C LEU A 317 -10.48 17.50 -1.81
N GLY A 318 -11.47 16.69 -1.43
CA GLY A 318 -12.64 17.15 -0.68
C GLY A 318 -12.26 17.84 0.62
N ASN A 319 -11.35 17.23 1.41
CA ASN A 319 -10.83 17.83 2.65
C ASN A 319 -10.12 19.17 2.40
N THR A 320 -9.35 19.25 1.31
CA THR A 320 -8.56 20.44 0.96
C THR A 320 -9.43 21.57 0.40
N PHE A 321 -10.47 21.25 -0.38
CA PHE A 321 -11.47 22.25 -0.80
C PHE A 321 -12.32 22.73 0.37
N LEU A 322 -12.66 21.85 1.31
CA LEU A 322 -13.36 22.21 2.53
C LEU A 322 -12.57 23.23 3.36
N SER A 323 -11.25 23.06 3.52
CA SER A 323 -10.41 24.03 4.24
C SER A 323 -10.36 25.40 3.54
N MET A 324 -10.48 25.44 2.21
CA MET A 324 -10.64 26.68 1.43
C MET A 324 -12.07 27.25 1.42
N LYS A 325 -13.02 26.63 2.13
CA LYS A 325 -14.46 26.97 2.08
C LYS A 325 -15.08 26.86 0.67
N LYS A 326 -14.48 26.06 -0.22
CA LYS A 326 -14.99 25.75 -1.56
C LYS A 326 -15.98 24.59 -1.48
N SER A 327 -17.16 24.86 -0.94
CA SER A 327 -18.13 23.82 -0.57
C SER A 327 -18.66 23.02 -1.76
N LYS A 328 -18.81 23.62 -2.95
CA LYS A 328 -19.32 22.92 -4.14
C LYS A 328 -18.33 21.86 -4.61
N GLU A 329 -17.08 22.26 -4.80
CA GLU A 329 -15.98 21.39 -5.22
C GLU A 329 -15.70 20.30 -4.17
N ALA A 330 -15.82 20.63 -2.88
CA ALA A 330 -15.68 19.64 -1.81
C ALA A 330 -16.79 18.58 -1.85
N ILE A 331 -18.05 18.96 -2.06
CA ILE A 331 -19.17 18.03 -2.22
C ILE A 331 -18.94 17.09 -3.40
N GLU A 332 -18.59 17.63 -4.57
CA GLU A 332 -18.31 16.83 -5.77
C GLU A 332 -17.18 15.82 -5.52
N ALA A 333 -16.09 16.26 -4.88
CA ALA A 333 -14.96 15.40 -4.57
C ALA A 333 -15.33 14.27 -3.59
N TYR A 334 -16.08 14.57 -2.52
CA TYR A 334 -16.53 13.53 -1.59
C TYR A 334 -17.53 12.56 -2.22
N GLN A 335 -18.49 13.05 -3.02
CA GLN A 335 -19.41 12.18 -3.75
C GLN A 335 -18.65 11.23 -4.68
N LYS A 336 -17.61 11.74 -5.38
CA LYS A 336 -16.78 10.89 -6.24
C LYS A 336 -15.98 9.87 -5.44
N ALA A 337 -15.38 10.26 -4.31
CA ALA A 337 -14.70 9.33 -3.40
C ALA A 337 -15.63 8.21 -2.92
N ILE A 338 -16.84 8.56 -2.48
CA ILE A 338 -17.87 7.60 -2.04
C ILE A 338 -18.31 6.67 -3.19
N SER A 339 -18.45 7.19 -4.42
CA SER A 339 -18.83 6.36 -5.57
C SER A 339 -17.77 5.31 -5.93
N LEU A 340 -16.49 5.63 -5.70
CA LEU A 340 -15.36 4.74 -5.95
C LEU A 340 -15.16 3.75 -4.80
N ASN A 341 -15.36 4.21 -3.57
CA ASN A 341 -15.26 3.40 -2.36
C ASN A 341 -16.41 3.72 -1.39
N PRO A 342 -17.54 3.00 -1.51
CA PRO A 342 -18.70 3.19 -0.64
C PRO A 342 -18.44 2.88 0.85
N LEU A 343 -17.33 2.21 1.16
CA LEU A 343 -16.96 1.82 2.53
C LEU A 343 -16.18 2.91 3.29
N ASN A 344 -15.85 4.04 2.65
CA ASN A 344 -15.14 5.15 3.28
C ASN A 344 -16.08 5.96 4.20
N ASP A 345 -16.22 5.53 5.45
CA ASP A 345 -17.03 6.17 6.49
C ASP A 345 -16.67 7.63 6.75
N ASN A 346 -15.38 7.98 6.65
CA ASN A 346 -14.92 9.35 6.83
C ASN A 346 -15.39 10.28 5.70
N ALA A 347 -15.46 9.79 4.46
CA ALA A 347 -16.01 10.56 3.33
C ALA A 347 -17.51 10.84 3.53
N TRP A 348 -18.28 9.83 3.96
CA TRP A 348 -19.69 10.00 4.33
C TRP A 348 -19.87 11.02 5.45
N ASN A 349 -19.10 10.92 6.54
CA ASN A 349 -19.19 11.86 7.66
C ASN A 349 -18.84 13.31 7.24
N ASN A 350 -17.78 13.50 6.45
CA ASN A 350 -17.36 14.83 6.04
C ASN A 350 -18.35 15.45 5.04
N LEU A 351 -18.94 14.65 4.14
CA LEU A 351 -20.01 15.09 3.27
C LEU A 351 -21.27 15.49 4.07
N GLY A 352 -21.63 14.72 5.09
CA GLY A 352 -22.72 15.07 6.00
C GLY A 352 -22.48 16.40 6.74
N THR A 353 -21.23 16.66 7.13
CA THR A 353 -20.81 17.91 7.75
C THR A 353 -21.00 19.11 6.82
N LEU A 354 -20.65 18.94 5.54
CA LEU A 354 -20.88 19.95 4.51
C LEU A 354 -22.37 20.21 4.27
N TYR A 355 -23.17 19.15 4.15
CA TYR A 355 -24.62 19.30 3.96
C TYR A 355 -25.28 20.01 5.14
N LEU A 356 -24.86 19.70 6.38
CA LEU A 356 -25.35 20.39 7.56
C LEU A 356 -24.97 21.88 7.55
N ALA A 357 -23.78 22.23 7.05
CA ALA A 357 -23.33 23.61 6.96
C ALA A 357 -24.12 24.44 5.93
N ILE A 358 -24.61 23.81 4.85
CA ILE A 358 -25.43 24.46 3.82
C ILE A 358 -26.95 24.31 4.05
N GLY A 359 -27.36 23.81 5.23
CA GLY A 359 -28.76 23.68 5.62
C GLY A 359 -29.52 22.48 5.05
N LYS A 360 -28.83 21.57 4.35
CA LYS A 360 -29.40 20.31 3.84
C LYS A 360 -29.42 19.25 4.94
N ASN A 361 -30.32 19.44 5.91
CA ASN A 361 -30.35 18.63 7.12
C ASN A 361 -30.65 17.15 6.86
N ASP A 362 -31.61 16.82 5.98
CA ASP A 362 -31.96 15.42 5.71
C ASP A 362 -30.80 14.67 5.04
N ASP A 363 -30.13 15.30 4.07
CA ASP A 363 -28.92 14.75 3.45
C ASP A 363 -27.81 14.55 4.49
N ALA A 364 -27.60 15.52 5.38
CA ALA A 364 -26.61 15.40 6.45
C ALA A 364 -26.88 14.19 7.35
N MET A 365 -28.13 14.02 7.79
CA MET A 365 -28.53 12.92 8.67
C MET A 365 -28.41 11.56 7.97
N TYR A 366 -28.74 11.47 6.68
CA TYR A 366 -28.50 10.28 5.88
C TYR A 366 -27.01 9.89 5.85
N ASN A 367 -26.15 10.87 5.58
CA ASN A 367 -24.71 10.67 5.47
C ASN A 367 -24.09 10.24 6.81
N TYR A 368 -24.47 10.88 7.92
CA TYR A 368 -24.00 10.47 9.25
C TYR A 368 -24.46 9.06 9.62
N LYS A 369 -25.73 8.72 9.35
CA LYS A 369 -26.25 7.38 9.56
C LYS A 369 -25.40 6.36 8.79
N LYS A 370 -25.12 6.60 7.51
CA LYS A 370 -24.25 5.74 6.69
C LYS A 370 -22.84 5.59 7.26
N ALA A 371 -22.21 6.69 7.67
CA ALA A 371 -20.89 6.62 8.31
C ALA A 371 -20.89 5.73 9.57
N THR A 372 -21.92 5.85 10.42
CA THR A 372 -22.03 5.04 11.65
C THR A 372 -22.41 3.57 11.41
N GLU A 373 -23.17 3.28 10.35
CA GLU A 373 -23.49 1.90 9.92
C GLU A 373 -22.24 1.19 9.39
N LEU A 374 -21.42 1.89 8.60
CA LEU A 374 -20.19 1.36 8.03
C LEU A 374 -19.11 1.14 9.08
N ASN A 375 -18.97 2.08 10.01
CA ASN A 375 -17.97 2.01 11.08
C ASN A 375 -18.56 2.45 12.43
N PRO A 376 -19.11 1.52 13.22
CA PRO A 376 -19.62 1.80 14.55
C PRO A 376 -18.57 2.36 15.52
N LYS A 377 -17.27 2.24 15.22
CA LYS A 377 -16.16 2.79 16.02
C LYS A 377 -15.76 4.22 15.60
N ASN A 378 -16.37 4.80 14.55
CA ASN A 378 -16.11 6.18 14.18
C ASN A 378 -16.78 7.16 15.15
N LYS A 379 -16.03 7.57 16.18
CA LYS A 379 -16.50 8.52 17.20
C LYS A 379 -16.94 9.85 16.60
N SER A 380 -16.24 10.35 15.58
CA SER A 380 -16.55 11.64 14.95
C SER A 380 -17.88 11.59 14.19
N ALA A 381 -18.17 10.48 13.52
CA ALA A 381 -19.47 10.26 12.87
C ALA A 381 -20.61 10.27 13.88
N TRP A 382 -20.49 9.52 14.99
CA TRP A 382 -21.50 9.55 16.07
C TRP A 382 -21.68 10.93 16.68
N TYR A 383 -20.59 11.66 16.90
CA TYR A 383 -20.64 13.02 17.44
C TYR A 383 -21.39 13.97 16.50
N ASN A 384 -21.02 13.96 15.21
CA ASN A 384 -21.68 14.81 14.21
C ASN A 384 -23.15 14.42 14.01
N PHE A 385 -23.47 13.13 14.08
CA PHE A 385 -24.84 12.65 14.04
C PHE A 385 -25.66 13.16 15.23
N ALA A 386 -25.08 13.11 16.43
CA ALA A 386 -25.69 13.64 17.65
C ALA A 386 -25.96 15.14 17.54
N ILE A 387 -25.01 15.91 17.00
CA ILE A 387 -25.17 17.35 16.72
C ILE A 387 -26.27 17.59 15.68
N GLY A 388 -26.36 16.77 14.64
CA GLY A 388 -27.43 16.82 13.66
C GLY A 388 -28.82 16.63 14.30
N TYR A 389 -28.97 15.60 15.14
CA TYR A 389 -30.21 15.39 15.91
C TYR A 389 -30.50 16.53 16.89
N PHE A 390 -29.48 17.07 17.56
CA PHE A 390 -29.63 18.21 18.47
C PHE A 390 -30.17 19.44 17.75
N LYS A 391 -29.64 19.77 16.57
CA LYS A 391 -30.10 20.89 15.74
C LYS A 391 -31.51 20.68 15.17
N ALA A 392 -31.95 19.42 15.03
CA ALA A 392 -33.29 19.06 14.59
C ALA A 392 -34.29 18.88 15.76
N ASP A 393 -33.91 19.32 16.98
CA ASP A 393 -34.69 19.18 18.23
C ASP A 393 -35.08 17.74 18.62
N LYS A 394 -34.40 16.74 18.03
CA LYS A 394 -34.55 15.30 18.32
C LYS A 394 -33.61 14.91 19.47
N TYR A 395 -33.91 15.42 20.66
CA TYR A 395 -33.03 15.36 21.81
C TYR A 395 -32.74 13.94 22.31
N ASN A 396 -33.71 13.03 22.28
CA ASN A 396 -33.53 11.66 22.78
C ASN A 396 -32.60 10.85 21.86
N GLU A 397 -32.73 11.01 20.55
CA GLU A 397 -31.85 10.42 19.54
C GLU A 397 -30.44 10.98 19.63
N SER A 398 -30.32 12.30 19.86
CA SER A 398 -29.04 12.96 20.10
C SER A 398 -28.33 12.37 21.32
N LEU A 399 -29.02 12.20 22.45
CA LEU A 399 -28.47 11.59 23.66
C LEU A 399 -27.97 10.15 23.40
N LYS A 400 -28.74 9.32 22.67
CA LYS A 400 -28.32 7.96 22.30
C LYS A 400 -27.01 7.96 21.50
N CYS A 401 -26.86 8.91 20.57
CA CYS A 401 -25.62 9.05 19.80
C CYS A 401 -24.46 9.52 20.69
N PHE A 402 -24.69 10.44 21.63
CA PHE A 402 -23.66 10.84 22.60
C PHE A 402 -23.30 9.73 23.59
N ASP A 403 -24.23 8.84 23.94
CA ASP A 403 -23.90 7.64 24.72
C ASP A 403 -22.93 6.75 23.92
N LYS A 404 -23.12 6.58 22.60
CA LYS A 404 -22.13 5.90 21.74
C LYS A 404 -20.77 6.62 21.68
N VAL A 405 -20.75 7.95 21.62
CA VAL A 405 -19.49 8.71 21.71
C VAL A 405 -18.76 8.41 23.02
N LEU A 406 -19.48 8.35 24.15
CA LEU A 406 -18.92 8.14 25.47
C LEU A 406 -18.56 6.67 25.75
N GLU A 407 -19.23 5.72 25.10
CA GLU A 407 -18.78 4.31 25.05
C GLU A 407 -17.42 4.18 24.36
N LEU A 408 -17.21 4.91 23.25
CA LEU A 408 -15.96 4.90 22.50
C LEU A 408 -14.84 5.71 23.17
N LYS A 409 -15.20 6.82 23.82
CA LYS A 409 -14.28 7.69 24.57
C LYS A 409 -14.99 8.28 25.78
N SER A 410 -14.76 7.67 26.94
CA SER A 410 -15.43 8.04 28.19
C SER A 410 -15.12 9.46 28.68
N ASN A 411 -13.97 10.03 28.29
CA ASN A 411 -13.55 11.38 28.67
C ASN A 411 -13.76 12.42 27.54
N ASP A 412 -14.92 12.41 26.87
CA ASP A 412 -15.27 13.41 25.87
C ASP A 412 -16.02 14.60 26.48
N ALA A 413 -15.30 15.68 26.75
CA ALA A 413 -15.87 16.88 27.36
C ALA A 413 -16.97 17.53 26.51
N GLY A 414 -16.84 17.52 25.19
CA GLY A 414 -17.81 18.10 24.27
C GLY A 414 -19.12 17.34 24.30
N ALA A 415 -19.07 16.01 24.31
CA ALA A 415 -20.26 15.17 24.44
C ALA A 415 -21.00 15.43 25.76
N TYR A 416 -20.28 15.49 26.88
CA TYR A 416 -20.88 15.84 28.17
C TYR A 416 -21.48 17.25 28.19
N TYR A 417 -20.82 18.22 27.56
CA TYR A 417 -21.32 19.59 27.47
C TYR A 417 -22.66 19.66 26.74
N VAL A 418 -22.75 19.05 25.56
CA VAL A 418 -23.99 19.07 24.76
C VAL A 418 -25.10 18.25 25.45
N ARG A 419 -24.76 17.14 26.12
CA ARG A 419 -25.71 16.44 26.99
C ARG A 419 -26.27 17.33 28.09
N ALA A 420 -25.43 18.16 28.72
CA ALA A 420 -25.89 19.12 29.73
C ALA A 420 -26.88 20.13 29.14
N CYS A 421 -26.58 20.67 27.95
CA CYS A 421 -27.50 21.53 27.20
C CYS A 421 -28.83 20.83 26.92
N ILE A 422 -28.82 19.58 26.43
CA ILE A 422 -30.01 18.80 26.16
C ILE A 422 -30.84 18.58 27.43
N TYR A 423 -30.23 18.12 28.52
CA TYR A 423 -30.94 17.89 29.78
C TYR A 423 -31.48 19.19 30.39
N SER A 424 -30.77 20.30 30.23
CA SER A 424 -31.24 21.63 30.63
C SER A 424 -32.50 22.02 29.85
N LEU A 425 -32.53 21.81 28.53
CA LEU A 425 -33.72 22.02 27.69
C LEU A 425 -34.89 21.12 28.10
N GLN A 426 -34.61 19.87 28.44
CA GLN A 426 -35.60 18.92 28.99
C GLN A 426 -36.00 19.21 30.45
N LYS A 427 -35.46 20.28 31.07
CA LYS A 427 -35.68 20.64 32.48
C LYS A 427 -35.24 19.54 33.48
N ASN A 428 -34.40 18.60 33.06
CA ASN A 428 -33.81 17.57 33.92
C ASN A 428 -32.54 18.09 34.61
N LYS A 429 -32.75 18.90 35.64
CA LYS A 429 -31.72 19.66 36.35
C LYS A 429 -30.57 18.80 36.86
N SER A 430 -30.90 17.67 37.49
CA SER A 430 -29.90 16.78 38.10
C SER A 430 -28.95 16.20 37.06
N LYS A 431 -29.48 15.68 35.94
CA LYS A 431 -28.65 15.14 34.86
C LYS A 431 -27.89 16.23 34.11
N ALA A 432 -28.47 17.42 33.97
CA ALA A 432 -27.82 18.55 33.33
C ALA A 432 -26.59 19.02 34.11
N LEU A 433 -26.72 19.26 35.41
CA LEU A 433 -25.62 19.68 36.28
C LEU A 433 -24.53 18.61 36.37
N LEU A 434 -24.89 17.34 36.50
CA LEU A 434 -23.92 16.24 36.52
C LEU A 434 -23.13 16.14 35.21
N SER A 435 -23.79 16.30 34.06
CA SER A 435 -23.12 16.25 32.76
C SER A 435 -22.21 17.47 32.58
N LEU A 436 -22.65 18.66 33.03
CA LEU A 436 -21.85 19.87 32.97
C LEU A 436 -20.60 19.77 33.85
N GLU A 437 -20.75 19.27 35.08
CA GLU A 437 -19.65 19.02 36.01
C GLU A 437 -18.56 18.15 35.37
N LYS A 438 -18.94 16.98 34.81
CA LYS A 438 -18.02 16.10 34.09
C LYS A 438 -17.33 16.78 32.91
N SER A 439 -18.07 17.58 32.14
CA SER A 439 -17.48 18.33 31.02
C SER A 439 -16.40 19.30 31.49
N LEU A 440 -16.67 20.03 32.58
CA LEU A 440 -15.78 21.05 33.13
C LEU A 440 -14.59 20.46 33.89
N GLU A 441 -14.73 19.29 34.49
CA GLU A 441 -13.61 18.52 35.04
C GLU A 441 -12.61 18.11 33.94
N ILE A 442 -13.10 17.67 32.78
CA ILE A 442 -12.26 17.25 31.66
C ILE A 442 -11.67 18.47 30.93
N ALA A 443 -12.47 19.52 30.77
CA ALA A 443 -12.12 20.70 29.97
C ALA A 443 -12.63 21.99 30.63
N PRO A 444 -11.88 22.55 31.60
CA PRO A 444 -12.25 23.76 32.33
C PRO A 444 -12.49 24.99 31.44
N GLN A 445 -11.94 25.02 30.22
CA GLN A 445 -12.16 26.11 29.27
C GLN A 445 -13.64 26.30 28.88
N TYR A 446 -14.48 25.27 29.03
CA TYR A 446 -15.92 25.40 28.79
C TYR A 446 -16.65 26.23 29.86
N LYS A 447 -16.01 26.58 31.00
CA LYS A 447 -16.63 27.40 32.06
C LYS A 447 -17.15 28.73 31.50
N GLN A 448 -16.33 29.44 30.73
CA GLN A 448 -16.72 30.74 30.18
C GLN A 448 -17.89 30.63 29.20
N ARG A 449 -17.89 29.59 28.37
CA ARG A 449 -19.00 29.29 27.47
C ARG A 449 -20.28 28.97 28.25
N ALA A 450 -20.18 28.16 29.31
CA ALA A 450 -21.35 27.76 30.10
C ALA A 450 -22.09 28.95 30.72
N LYS A 451 -21.37 30.00 31.13
CA LYS A 451 -21.95 31.23 31.69
C LYS A 451 -22.90 31.93 30.72
N THR A 452 -22.62 31.88 29.42
CA THR A 452 -23.36 32.62 28.39
C THR A 452 -24.21 31.74 27.49
N ASP A 453 -24.03 30.41 27.52
CA ASP A 453 -24.74 29.48 26.65
C ASP A 453 -26.25 29.46 26.96
N LYS A 454 -27.05 29.87 25.98
CA LYS A 454 -28.51 29.96 26.09
C LYS A 454 -29.17 28.62 26.42
N TYR A 455 -28.55 27.50 26.04
CA TYR A 455 -29.12 26.18 26.28
C TYR A 455 -29.02 25.76 27.76
N LEU A 456 -28.22 26.46 28.57
CA LEU A 456 -28.05 26.22 30.00
C LEU A 456 -28.85 27.18 30.89
N GLU A 457 -29.68 28.05 30.31
CA GLU A 457 -30.47 29.06 31.04
C GLU A 457 -31.32 28.43 32.15
N ASN A 458 -31.96 27.30 31.86
CA ASN A 458 -32.85 26.58 32.79
C ASN A 458 -32.14 26.07 34.06
N ILE A 459 -30.81 26.05 34.08
CA ILE A 459 -30.00 25.59 35.22
C ILE A 459 -29.06 26.67 35.78
N ARG A 460 -29.03 27.88 35.20
CA ARG A 460 -28.04 28.92 35.55
C ARG A 460 -28.21 29.48 36.96
N ASN A 461 -29.44 29.60 37.43
CA ASN A 461 -29.75 30.19 38.74
C ASN A 461 -29.52 29.25 39.93
N TYR A 462 -29.14 27.99 39.70
CA TYR A 462 -28.96 27.02 40.77
C TYR A 462 -27.60 27.19 41.45
N GLY A 463 -27.58 27.11 42.78
CA GLY A 463 -26.34 27.24 43.55
C GLY A 463 -25.24 26.27 43.12
N LYS A 464 -25.60 25.02 42.75
CA LYS A 464 -24.64 24.04 42.21
C LYS A 464 -24.06 24.48 40.86
N PHE A 465 -24.84 25.12 39.98
CA PHE A 465 -24.30 25.65 38.72
C PHE A 465 -23.24 26.71 38.98
N LYS A 466 -23.56 27.69 39.84
CA LYS A 466 -22.62 28.77 40.22
C LYS A 466 -21.31 28.18 40.76
N LYS A 467 -21.39 27.22 41.68
CA LYS A 467 -20.21 26.55 42.25
C LYS A 467 -19.31 25.83 41.24
N ILE A 468 -19.87 25.24 40.18
CA ILE A 468 -19.07 24.48 39.19
C ILE A 468 -18.45 25.45 38.16
N VAL A 469 -19.12 26.56 37.86
CA VAL A 469 -18.80 27.46 36.74
C VAL A 469 -18.01 28.70 37.18
N GLU A 470 -18.14 29.12 38.43
CA GLU A 470 -17.23 30.05 39.11
C GLU A 470 -15.88 29.38 39.40
#